data_AF-F3SG93-F1
#
_entry.id   AF-F3SG93-F1
#
_cell.length_a   1.000
_cell.length_b   1.000
_cell.length_c   1.000
_cell.angle_alpha   90.00
_cell.angle_beta   90.00
_cell.angle_gamma   90.00
#
_symmetry.space_group_name_H-M   'P 1'
#
loop_
_entity.id
_entity.type
_entity.pdbx_description
1 polymer ?
#
loop_
_entity_poly.entity_id
_entity_poly.type
_entity_poly.pdbx_seq_one_letter_code
_entity_poly.pdbx_strand_id
1 'polypeptide(L)'
;MIDVQQGTYSRWENGTLEPSLEAIVKLAKLFDTTTDYLLGKTIYSTLDVVPHPITRIDLKKLKGFNKTELDDLKFAIVMHGIKNHFTAFDYMDELVSEYNLDEEEQEILRTLFKEVYEYFNAD
;
A
#
# COMPACT_ATOMS: atom_id res chain seq x y z
N MET A 1 7.26 10.56 24.40
CA MET A 1 8.34 9.57 24.27
C MET A 1 7.87 8.30 24.94
N ILE A 2 8.13 7.13 24.34
CA ILE A 2 7.68 5.85 24.89
C ILE A 2 8.60 5.53 26.06
N ASP A 3 8.05 5.33 27.25
CA ASP A 3 8.80 5.13 28.50
C ASP A 3 9.51 3.77 28.51
N VAL A 4 10.57 3.69 27.72
CA VAL A 4 11.32 2.47 27.42
C VAL A 4 12.80 2.81 27.48
N GLN A 5 13.58 1.96 28.13
CA GLN A 5 15.03 2.13 28.19
C GLN A 5 15.64 2.09 26.78
N GLN A 6 16.60 2.95 26.50
CA GLN A 6 17.28 3.01 25.19
C GLN A 6 17.84 1.65 24.76
N GLY A 7 18.39 0.86 25.68
CA GLY A 7 18.87 -0.49 25.40
C GLY A 7 17.77 -1.45 24.95
N THR A 8 16.56 -1.33 25.48
CA THR A 8 15.39 -2.11 25.05
C THR A 8 14.97 -1.72 23.64
N TYR A 9 14.92 -0.43 23.34
CA TYR A 9 14.61 0.07 22.00
C TYR A 9 15.65 -0.39 20.96
N SER A 10 16.94 -0.27 21.28
CA SER A 10 18.01 -0.75 20.40
C SER A 10 17.91 -2.25 20.12
N ARG A 11 17.44 -3.04 21.09
CA ARG A 11 17.20 -4.48 20.86
C ARG A 11 15.99 -4.75 19.97
N TRP A 12 14.97 -3.89 19.99
CA TRP A 12 13.85 -3.94 19.05
C TRP A 12 14.30 -3.68 17.61
N GLU A 13 15.08 -2.62 17.38
CA GLU A 13 15.61 -2.27 16.06
C GLU A 13 16.49 -3.37 15.47
N ASN A 14 17.29 -4.03 16.32
CA ASN A 14 18.16 -5.13 15.91
C ASN A 14 17.46 -6.51 15.86
N GLY A 15 16.15 -6.59 16.15
CA GLY A 15 15.38 -7.84 16.13
C GLY A 15 15.77 -8.86 17.22
N THR A 16 16.53 -8.45 18.24
CA THR A 16 16.98 -9.33 19.35
C THR A 16 16.02 -9.35 20.54
N LEU A 17 14.97 -8.53 20.47
CA LEU A 17 13.87 -8.46 21.43
C LEU A 17 12.62 -7.97 20.67
N GLU A 18 11.47 -8.57 20.95
CA GLU A 18 10.21 -8.07 20.41
C GLU A 18 9.58 -7.02 21.34
N PRO A 19 8.97 -5.95 20.79
CA PRO A 19 8.15 -5.04 21.58
C PRO A 19 6.90 -5.73 22.11
N SER A 20 6.46 -5.35 23.32
CA SER A 20 5.17 -5.80 23.83
C SER A 20 4.01 -5.22 23.01
N LEU A 21 2.83 -5.84 23.05
CA LEU A 21 1.63 -5.31 22.40
C LEU A 21 1.33 -3.86 22.83
N GLU A 22 1.51 -3.54 24.10
CA GLU A 22 1.34 -2.19 24.61
C GLU A 22 2.34 -1.19 23.98
N ALA A 23 3.60 -1.61 23.80
CA ALA A 23 4.61 -0.80 23.14
C ALA A 23 4.27 -0.57 21.66
N ILE A 24 3.79 -1.59 20.95
CA ILE A 24 3.34 -1.48 19.55
C ILE A 24 2.18 -0.49 19.44
N VAL A 25 1.20 -0.54 20.34
CA VAL A 25 0.08 0.41 20.37
C VAL A 25 0.56 1.85 20.65
N LYS A 26 1.54 2.04 21.54
CA LYS A 26 2.13 3.35 21.81
C LYS A 26 2.93 3.88 20.62
N LEU A 27 3.69 3.03 19.94
CA LEU A 27 4.42 3.37 18.72
C LEU A 27 3.46 3.82 17.61
N ALA A 28 2.37 3.06 17.41
CA ALA A 28 1.37 3.38 16.39
C ALA A 28 0.77 4.78 16.62
N LYS A 29 0.40 5.09 17.86
CA LYS A 29 -0.09 6.42 18.24
C LYS A 29 0.96 7.52 18.11
N LEU A 30 2.23 7.22 18.43
CA LEU A 30 3.32 8.19 18.37
C LEU A 30 3.63 8.62 16.94
N PHE A 31 3.61 7.67 16.00
CA PHE A 31 3.92 7.88 14.59
C PHE A 31 2.69 8.14 13.72
N ASP A 32 1.51 8.29 14.33
CA ASP A 32 0.24 8.45 13.64
C ASP A 32 0.01 7.39 12.54
N THR A 33 0.26 6.12 12.90
CA THR A 33 0.14 4.96 12.01
C THR A 33 -0.66 3.83 12.67
N THR A 34 -0.82 2.69 11.99
CA THR A 34 -1.53 1.52 12.52
C THR A 34 -0.57 0.46 13.06
N THR A 35 -1.07 -0.37 13.99
CA THR A 35 -0.31 -1.54 14.45
C THR A 35 -0.06 -2.54 13.32
N ASP A 36 -1.01 -2.66 12.39
CA ASP A 36 -0.84 -3.49 11.19
C ASP A 36 0.36 -3.02 10.36
N TYR A 37 0.50 -1.71 10.13
CA TYR A 37 1.64 -1.13 9.44
C TYR A 37 2.96 -1.41 10.16
N LEU A 38 3.03 -1.20 11.48
CA LEU A 38 4.23 -1.48 12.28
C LEU A 38 4.64 -2.96 12.27
N LEU A 39 3.67 -3.87 12.12
CA LEU A 39 3.89 -5.31 12.06
C LEU A 39 4.16 -5.81 10.63
N GLY A 40 4.35 -4.90 9.67
CA GLY A 40 4.61 -5.25 8.27
C GLY A 40 3.38 -5.76 7.52
N LYS A 41 2.19 -5.69 8.11
CA LYS A 41 0.94 -6.03 7.46
C LYS A 41 0.44 -4.85 6.64
N THR A 42 0.99 -4.73 5.43
CA THR A 42 0.56 -3.77 4.41
C THR A 42 -0.39 -4.42 3.41
N ILE A 43 -0.99 -3.63 2.53
CA ILE A 43 -1.77 -4.14 1.38
C ILE A 43 -0.92 -5.04 0.46
N TYR A 44 0.40 -4.94 0.56
CA TYR A 44 1.37 -5.73 -0.20
C TYR A 44 1.84 -6.97 0.56
N SER A 45 1.60 -7.07 1.88
CA SER A 45 1.95 -8.27 2.67
C SER A 45 1.17 -9.53 2.28
N THR A 46 0.10 -9.39 1.49
CA THR A 46 -0.66 -10.50 0.90
C THR A 46 -0.06 -11.00 -0.42
N LEU A 47 0.94 -10.30 -1.00
CA LEU A 47 1.62 -10.69 -2.24
C LEU A 47 2.31 -12.06 -2.12
N ASP A 48 2.75 -12.44 -0.92
CA ASP A 48 3.54 -13.66 -0.72
C ASP A 48 2.73 -14.97 -0.70
N VAL A 49 1.38 -14.93 -0.64
CA VAL A 49 0.62 -16.17 -0.36
C VAL A 49 -0.62 -16.42 -1.22
N VAL A 50 -1.15 -15.44 -1.94
CA VAL A 50 -2.36 -15.70 -2.76
C VAL A 50 -2.28 -14.96 -4.09
N PRO A 51 -2.37 -15.66 -5.24
CA PRO A 51 -2.77 -15.02 -6.47
C PRO A 51 -4.21 -14.56 -6.25
N HIS A 52 -4.39 -13.32 -5.78
CA HIS A 52 -5.70 -12.68 -5.90
C HIS A 52 -6.04 -12.76 -7.37
N PRO A 53 -7.21 -13.34 -7.72
CA PRO A 53 -7.66 -13.29 -9.09
C PRO A 53 -7.58 -11.83 -9.51
N ILE A 54 -7.05 -11.56 -10.70
CA ILE A 54 -7.27 -10.27 -11.36
C ILE A 54 -8.78 -10.22 -11.59
N THR A 55 -9.54 -9.91 -10.55
CA THR A 55 -10.96 -9.68 -10.63
C THR A 55 -11.09 -8.47 -11.55
N ARG A 56 -12.04 -8.53 -12.48
CA ARG A 56 -12.35 -7.41 -13.36
C ARG A 56 -12.79 -6.24 -12.48
N ILE A 57 -11.86 -5.35 -12.15
CA ILE A 57 -12.15 -4.11 -11.44
C ILE A 57 -12.93 -3.24 -12.41
N ASP A 58 -14.19 -2.97 -12.08
CA ASP A 58 -15.03 -2.08 -12.88
C ASP A 58 -14.69 -0.64 -12.49
N LEU A 59 -13.74 -0.03 -13.21
CA LEU A 59 -13.30 1.34 -12.98
C LEU A 59 -14.41 2.38 -13.15
N LYS A 60 -15.57 2.02 -13.75
CA LYS A 60 -16.74 2.92 -13.84
C LYS A 60 -17.34 3.26 -12.48
N LYS A 61 -16.93 2.57 -11.42
CA LYS A 61 -17.36 2.84 -10.05
C LYS A 61 -16.23 3.40 -9.18
N LEU A 62 -15.13 3.87 -9.78
CA LEU A 62 -13.93 4.33 -9.05
C LEU A 62 -14.27 5.32 -7.93
N LYS A 63 -15.19 6.26 -8.18
CA LYS A 63 -15.65 7.25 -7.18
C LYS A 63 -16.34 6.64 -5.95
N GLY A 64 -16.85 5.41 -6.07
CA GLY A 64 -17.56 4.67 -5.03
C GLY A 64 -16.74 3.54 -4.41
N PHE A 65 -15.46 3.40 -4.76
CA PHE A 65 -14.64 2.31 -4.24
C PHE A 65 -14.46 2.41 -2.73
N ASN A 66 -14.66 1.27 -2.07
CA ASN A 66 -14.27 1.10 -0.69
C ASN A 66 -12.77 0.78 -0.58
N LYS A 67 -12.25 0.74 0.66
CA LYS A 67 -10.83 0.50 0.92
C LYS A 67 -10.30 -0.78 0.26
N THR A 68 -11.05 -1.89 0.32
CA THR A 68 -10.66 -3.16 -0.29
C THR A 68 -10.56 -3.05 -1.81
N GLU A 69 -11.51 -2.36 -2.44
CA GLU A 69 -11.52 -2.17 -3.90
C GLU A 69 -10.34 -1.28 -4.36
N LEU A 70 -9.98 -0.27 -3.56
CA LEU A 70 -8.78 0.54 -3.80
C LEU A 70 -7.50 -0.28 -3.65
N ASP A 71 -7.43 -1.14 -2.62
CA ASP A 71 -6.28 -2.00 -2.36
C ASP A 71 -6.10 -3.05 -3.48
N ASP A 72 -7.21 -3.64 -3.98
CA ASP A 72 -7.21 -4.54 -5.13
C ASP A 72 -6.72 -3.82 -6.41
N LEU A 73 -7.13 -2.55 -6.62
CA LEU A 73 -6.66 -1.75 -7.75
C LEU A 73 -5.16 -1.45 -7.66
N LYS A 74 -4.65 -1.08 -6.47
CA LYS A 74 -3.21 -0.92 -6.24
C LYS A 74 -2.45 -2.20 -6.55
N PHE A 75 -2.96 -3.36 -6.14
CA PHE A 75 -2.36 -4.66 -6.45
C PHE A 75 -2.31 -4.93 -7.95
N ALA A 76 -3.40 -4.67 -8.68
CA ALA A 76 -3.45 -4.85 -10.13
C ALA A 76 -2.42 -3.97 -10.85
N ILE A 77 -2.26 -2.71 -10.42
CA ILE A 77 -1.27 -1.77 -10.95
C ILE A 77 0.16 -2.31 -10.76
N VAL A 78 0.49 -2.78 -9.55
CA VAL A 78 1.80 -3.37 -9.24
C VAL A 78 2.08 -4.58 -10.11
N MET A 79 1.13 -5.51 -10.18
CA MET A 79 1.30 -6.75 -10.95
C MET A 79 1.45 -6.49 -12.45
N HIS A 80 0.75 -5.48 -12.99
CA HIS A 80 0.89 -5.06 -14.37
C HIS A 80 2.29 -4.49 -14.64
N GLY A 81 2.79 -3.61 -13.77
CA GLY A 81 4.15 -3.05 -13.87
C GLY A 81 5.24 -4.13 -13.84
N ILE A 82 5.12 -5.11 -12.93
CA ILE A 82 6.08 -6.22 -12.83
C ILE A 82 6.04 -7.13 -14.06
N LYS A 83 4.85 -7.52 -14.54
CA LYS A 83 4.73 -8.46 -15.66
C LYS A 83 5.21 -7.90 -16.99
N ASN A 84 4.97 -6.62 -17.22
CA ASN A 84 5.16 -6.03 -18.54
C ASN A 84 6.42 -5.15 -18.65
N HIS A 85 7.20 -4.98 -17.57
CA HIS A 85 8.42 -4.14 -17.55
C HIS A 85 8.20 -2.69 -18.05
N PHE A 86 6.98 -2.16 -17.94
CA PHE A 86 6.65 -0.77 -18.30
C PHE A 86 6.73 0.16 -17.09
N THR A 87 6.78 1.46 -17.36
CA THR A 87 6.58 2.46 -16.32
C THR A 87 5.10 2.45 -15.91
N ALA A 88 4.82 2.68 -14.63
CA ALA A 88 3.43 2.69 -14.14
C ALA A 88 2.56 3.70 -14.92
N PHE A 89 3.14 4.79 -15.43
CA PHE A 89 2.42 5.81 -16.19
C PHE A 89 1.86 5.32 -17.55
N ASP A 90 2.52 4.38 -18.23
CA ASP A 90 2.04 3.84 -19.51
C ASP A 90 0.71 3.07 -19.34
N TYR A 91 0.57 2.36 -18.22
CA TYR A 91 -0.65 1.63 -17.88
C TYR A 91 -1.78 2.56 -17.43
N MET A 92 -1.45 3.69 -16.79
CA MET A 92 -2.44 4.70 -16.42
C MET A 92 -3.14 5.25 -17.66
N ASP A 93 -2.39 5.61 -18.70
CA ASP A 93 -2.94 6.16 -19.94
C ASP A 93 -3.83 5.12 -20.66
N GLU A 94 -3.47 3.84 -20.61
CA GLU A 94 -4.29 2.73 -21.12
C GLU A 94 -5.64 2.64 -20.39
N LEU A 95 -5.64 2.66 -19.05
CA LEU A 95 -6.87 2.61 -18.24
C LEU A 95 -7.77 3.84 -18.48
N VAL A 96 -7.18 5.03 -18.60
CA VAL A 96 -7.93 6.26 -18.89
C VAL A 96 -8.62 6.15 -20.26
N SER A 97 -7.91 5.66 -21.27
CA SER A 97 -8.44 5.49 -22.62
C SER A 97 -9.49 4.39 -22.70
N GLU A 98 -9.26 3.24 -22.06
CA GLU A 98 -10.16 2.08 -22.12
C GLU A 98 -11.51 2.35 -21.44
N TYR A 99 -11.49 3.08 -20.32
CA TYR A 99 -12.69 3.32 -19.50
C TYR A 99 -13.31 4.70 -19.71
N ASN A 100 -12.70 5.57 -20.53
CA ASN A 100 -13.15 6.94 -20.79
C ASN A 100 -13.37 7.71 -19.48
N LEU A 101 -12.35 7.69 -18.62
CA LEU A 101 -12.38 8.27 -17.28
C LEU A 101 -12.44 9.80 -17.31
N ASP A 102 -13.26 10.39 -16.46
CA ASP A 102 -13.36 11.85 -16.31
C ASP A 102 -12.17 12.46 -15.53
N GLU A 103 -12.07 13.79 -15.48
CA GLU A 103 -10.93 14.48 -14.83
C GLU A 103 -10.78 14.10 -13.35
N GLU A 104 -11.89 13.90 -12.63
CA GLU A 104 -11.88 13.54 -11.21
C GLU A 104 -11.40 12.10 -11.02
N GLU A 105 -11.85 11.18 -11.88
CA GLU A 105 -11.40 9.78 -11.89
C GLU A 105 -9.91 9.66 -12.24
N GLN A 106 -9.44 10.50 -13.17
CA GLN A 106 -8.02 10.58 -13.52
C GLN A 106 -7.16 11.09 -12.37
N GLU A 107 -7.64 12.05 -11.57
CA GLU A 107 -6.92 12.51 -10.37
C GLU A 107 -6.80 11.41 -9.30
N ILE A 108 -7.87 10.64 -9.08
CA ILE A 108 -7.84 9.47 -8.19
C ILE A 108 -6.81 8.46 -8.68
N LEU A 109 -6.85 8.14 -9.98
CA LEU A 109 -5.93 7.18 -10.57
C LEU A 109 -4.48 7.64 -10.46
N ARG A 110 -4.18 8.91 -10.80
CA ARG A 110 -2.85 9.51 -10.62
C ARG A 110 -2.33 9.40 -9.20
N THR A 111 -3.19 9.63 -8.22
CA THR A 111 -2.84 9.51 -6.80
C THR A 111 -2.45 8.07 -6.45
N LEU A 112 -3.25 7.08 -6.88
CA LEU A 112 -2.96 5.66 -6.64
C LEU A 112 -1.65 5.22 -7.28
N PHE A 113 -1.39 5.61 -8.53
CA PHE A 113 -0.14 5.29 -9.22
C PHE A 113 1.07 5.91 -8.54
N LYS A 114 0.93 7.14 -8.03
CA LYS A 114 1.97 7.81 -7.24
C LYS A 114 2.25 7.07 -5.92
N GLU A 115 1.21 6.70 -5.18
CA GLU A 115 1.35 5.93 -3.93
C GLU A 115 2.06 4.58 -4.15
N VAL A 116 1.70 3.88 -5.23
CA VAL A 116 2.37 2.64 -5.62
C VAL A 116 3.84 2.91 -5.93
N TYR A 117 4.15 3.93 -6.74
CA TYR A 117 5.53 4.28 -7.08
C TYR A 117 6.36 4.62 -5.83
N GLU A 118 5.82 5.45 -4.93
CA GLU A 118 6.50 5.83 -3.69
C GLU A 118 6.75 4.62 -2.79
N TYR A 119 5.82 3.66 -2.70
CA TYR A 119 6.02 2.45 -1.89
C TYR A 119 7.24 1.62 -2.34
N PHE A 120 7.47 1.47 -3.65
CA PHE A 120 8.60 0.68 -4.17
C PHE A 120 9.92 1.43 -4.26
N ASN A 121 9.90 2.77 -4.16
CA ASN A 121 11.08 3.62 -4.28
C ASN A 121 11.37 4.43 -3.00
N ALA A 122 10.70 4.12 -1.89
CA ALA A 122 11.02 4.67 -0.58
C ALA A 122 12.27 3.97 -0.04
N ASP A 123 13.35 4.74 0.14
CA ASP A 123 14.62 4.31 0.73
C ASP A 123 14.49 3.83 2.18
#